data_AF-B3S001-F1
#
_entry.id   AF-B3S001-F1
#
_cell.length_a   1.000
_cell.length_b   1.000
_cell.length_c   1.000
_cell.angle_alpha   90.00
_cell.angle_beta   90.00
_cell.angle_gamma   90.00
#
_symmetry.space_group_name_H-M   'P 1'
#
loop_
_entity.id
_entity.type
_entity.pdbx_description
1 polymer ?
#
loop_
_entity_poly.entity_id
_entity_poly.type
_entity_poly.pdbx_seq_one_letter_code
_entity_poly.pdbx_strand_id
1 'polypeptide(L)'
;MAFSSLIQDVNTLSPTKRGKRSTVKAYSYNSLTSCANIGNIATYCGVNYPVPNVIKTDATRLVVAAKALVNYIKNGPQFNAPAACVNDIKNTYCSILFPRCDSKRNEVSFNTSNCINSYNNCPDSVKKILPSYINCDVIPKGAFYLNDCIKPPSFNLKNCPNPPSNVLIPRYLTMDPLLVDTSIPNLRSFMQTQGNNKLCIQSFVDFLCADIPFCSQDRTMLLTTATTGKCQSSFSW
;
A
#
# COMPACT_ATOMS: atom_id res chain seq x y z
N MET A 1 13.24 6.84 -5.41
CA MET A 1 12.58 5.85 -6.28
C MET A 1 13.14 6.01 -7.67
N ALA A 2 13.62 4.92 -8.30
CA ALA A 2 14.08 4.92 -9.68
C ALA A 2 13.05 4.17 -10.52
N PHE A 3 12.32 4.88 -11.38
CA PHE A 3 11.42 4.27 -12.36
C PHE A 3 12.23 3.96 -13.62
N SER A 4 12.10 2.74 -14.15
CA SER A 4 12.80 2.32 -15.38
C SER A 4 11.90 2.54 -16.61
N SER A 5 12.51 2.79 -17.76
CA SER A 5 11.88 3.31 -18.98
C SER A 5 11.04 2.31 -19.79
N LEU A 6 10.58 1.21 -19.19
CA LEU A 6 9.59 0.36 -19.88
C LEU A 6 8.25 1.10 -19.87
N ILE A 7 7.89 1.69 -21.01
CA ILE A 7 6.62 2.37 -21.20
C ILE A 7 5.61 1.34 -21.72
N GLN A 8 4.55 1.09 -20.97
CA GLN A 8 3.39 0.34 -21.47
C GLN A 8 2.19 1.25 -21.62
N ASP A 9 1.53 1.14 -22.77
CA ASP A 9 0.29 1.84 -23.06
C ASP A 9 -0.90 1.04 -22.50
N VAL A 10 -1.50 1.54 -21.43
CA VAL A 10 -2.67 0.93 -20.79
C VAL A 10 -3.92 1.58 -21.35
N ASN A 11 -4.75 0.79 -22.03
CA ASN A 11 -6.08 1.25 -22.45
C ASN A 11 -6.97 1.44 -21.22
N THR A 12 -7.43 2.66 -20.97
CA THR A 12 -8.45 2.93 -19.94
C THR A 12 -9.77 3.30 -20.59
N LEU A 13 -10.86 2.70 -20.09
CA LEU A 13 -12.21 3.08 -20.46
C LEU A 13 -12.62 4.27 -19.58
N SER A 14 -12.72 5.46 -20.18
CA SER A 14 -13.28 6.63 -19.50
C SER A 14 -14.81 6.50 -19.37
N PRO A 15 -15.43 6.76 -18.20
CA PRO A 15 -16.88 6.65 -18.03
C PRO A 15 -17.68 7.80 -18.66
N THR A 16 -17.05 8.82 -19.25
CA THR A 16 -17.76 9.98 -19.78
C THR A 16 -17.73 10.03 -21.32
N LYS A 17 -18.92 9.77 -21.89
CA LYS A 17 -19.38 10.06 -23.27
C LYS A 17 -18.48 9.58 -24.43
N ARG A 18 -18.98 8.56 -25.14
CA ARG A 18 -18.58 8.13 -26.51
C ARG A 18 -17.07 8.16 -26.82
N GLY A 19 -16.42 7.03 -26.60
CA GLY A 19 -15.51 6.48 -27.60
C GLY A 19 -14.11 7.08 -27.76
N LYS A 20 -13.52 7.69 -26.73
CA LYS A 20 -12.05 7.86 -26.70
C LYS A 20 -11.43 6.85 -25.75
N ARG A 21 -10.78 5.83 -26.32
CA ARG A 21 -9.76 5.04 -25.60
C ARG A 21 -8.70 6.04 -25.15
N SER A 22 -8.58 6.24 -23.84
CA SER A 22 -7.49 7.04 -23.30
C SER A 22 -6.34 6.06 -23.04
N THR A 23 -5.21 6.31 -23.68
CA THR A 23 -4.00 5.52 -23.46
C THR A 23 -3.25 6.16 -22.29
N VAL A 24 -3.12 5.44 -21.19
CA VAL A 24 -2.34 5.89 -20.03
C VAL A 24 -0.94 5.27 -20.12
N LYS A 25 0.09 6.11 -20.10
CA LYS A 25 1.48 5.65 -20.03
C LYS A 25 1.79 5.12 -18.64
N ALA A 26 2.24 3.87 -18.58
CA ALA A 26 2.69 3.19 -17.39
C ALA A 26 4.20 2.97 -17.43
N TYR A 27 4.85 2.95 -16.27
CA TYR A 27 6.29 2.82 -16.11
C TYR A 27 6.64 1.61 -15.26
N SER A 28 7.75 0.94 -15.58
CA SER A 28 8.26 -0.14 -14.74
C SER A 28 8.70 0.36 -13.37
N TYR A 29 8.14 -0.27 -12.35
CA TYR A 29 8.40 0.03 -10.95
C TYR A 29 9.17 -1.09 -10.25
N ASN A 30 8.79 -2.36 -10.45
CA ASN A 30 9.49 -3.50 -9.85
C ASN A 30 9.29 -4.82 -10.60
N SER A 31 10.02 -5.86 -10.22
CA SER A 31 9.79 -7.25 -10.65
C SER A 31 8.73 -7.92 -9.76
N LEU A 32 7.88 -8.75 -10.38
CA LEU A 32 6.90 -9.63 -9.73
C LEU A 32 7.41 -11.06 -9.52
N THR A 33 8.71 -11.30 -9.67
CA THR A 33 9.26 -12.66 -9.72
C THR A 33 10.46 -12.85 -8.79
N SER A 34 10.73 -11.87 -7.93
CA SER A 34 11.90 -11.88 -7.07
C SER A 34 11.58 -11.56 -5.61
N CYS A 35 12.28 -12.27 -4.73
CA CYS A 35 12.34 -11.99 -3.30
C CYS A 35 13.66 -11.28 -2.96
N ALA A 36 13.66 -10.48 -1.92
CA ALA A 36 14.87 -9.81 -1.43
C ALA A 36 14.89 -9.76 0.10
N ASN A 37 16.11 -9.81 0.65
CA ASN A 37 16.36 -9.47 2.05
C ASN A 37 16.33 -7.95 2.20
N ILE A 38 15.69 -7.47 3.27
CA ILE A 38 15.54 -6.04 3.56
C ILE A 38 16.62 -5.51 4.52
N GLY A 39 17.46 -6.39 5.08
CA GLY A 39 18.46 -6.03 6.08
C GLY A 39 17.83 -5.41 7.33
N ASN A 40 18.49 -4.38 7.86
CA ASN A 40 18.10 -3.73 9.13
C ASN A 40 16.95 -2.72 9.00
N ILE A 41 16.40 -2.51 7.80
CA ILE A 41 15.40 -1.45 7.57
C ILE A 41 14.13 -1.72 8.39
N ALA A 42 13.62 -2.96 8.40
CA ALA A 42 12.42 -3.31 9.15
C ALA A 42 12.70 -4.08 10.45
N THR A 43 13.82 -3.78 11.12
CA THR A 43 14.08 -4.26 12.50
C THR A 43 12.95 -3.86 13.44
N TYR A 44 12.33 -2.69 13.24
CA TYR A 44 11.14 -2.29 13.99
C TYR A 44 10.03 -3.35 13.92
N CYS A 45 9.81 -3.94 12.74
CA CYS A 45 8.83 -4.99 12.49
C CYS A 45 9.34 -6.41 12.73
N GLY A 46 10.59 -6.59 13.19
CA GLY A 46 11.17 -7.91 13.46
C GLY A 46 11.32 -8.79 12.21
N VAL A 47 11.37 -8.19 11.02
CA VAL A 47 11.44 -8.94 9.77
C VAL A 47 12.87 -9.42 9.54
N ASN A 48 13.05 -10.74 9.59
CA ASN A 48 14.32 -11.44 9.39
C ASN A 48 14.26 -12.47 8.25
N TYR A 49 13.27 -12.34 7.38
CA TYR A 49 13.01 -13.22 6.24
C TYR A 49 12.93 -12.43 4.92
N PRO A 50 13.11 -13.09 3.76
CA PRO A 50 12.92 -12.43 2.47
C PRO A 50 11.48 -11.99 2.26
N VAL A 51 11.31 -10.85 1.59
CA VAL A 51 10.00 -10.28 1.19
C VAL A 51 9.97 -10.06 -0.33
N PRO A 52 8.82 -9.82 -0.96
CA PRO A 52 8.79 -9.47 -2.38
C PRO A 52 9.66 -8.23 -2.67
N ASN A 53 10.36 -8.18 -3.79
CA ASN A 53 11.33 -7.09 -4.06
C ASN A 53 10.70 -5.69 -4.07
N VAL A 54 9.40 -5.58 -4.38
CA VAL A 54 8.62 -4.35 -4.21
C VAL A 54 8.53 -3.90 -2.76
N ILE A 55 8.25 -4.82 -1.83
CA ILE A 55 8.18 -4.53 -0.39
C ILE A 55 9.55 -4.09 0.13
N LYS A 56 10.64 -4.67 -0.39
CA LYS A 56 12.01 -4.23 -0.08
C LYS A 56 12.27 -2.80 -0.55
N THR A 57 11.78 -2.45 -1.74
CA THR A 57 11.92 -1.11 -2.32
C THR A 57 11.21 -0.06 -1.46
N ASP A 58 10.07 -0.43 -0.89
CA ASP A 58 9.26 0.45 -0.05
C ASP A 58 9.50 0.32 1.45
N ALA A 59 10.43 -0.54 1.87
CA ALA A 59 10.56 -0.95 3.26
C ALA A 59 10.67 0.23 4.24
N THR A 60 11.43 1.27 3.90
CA THR A 60 11.56 2.47 4.73
C THR A 60 10.22 3.19 4.90
N ARG A 61 9.46 3.37 3.81
CA ARG A 61 8.12 4.00 3.83
C ARG A 61 7.16 3.18 4.69
N LEU A 62 7.16 1.86 4.52
CA LEU A 62 6.29 0.95 5.25
C LEU A 62 6.60 0.95 6.76
N VAL A 63 7.89 1.01 7.15
CA VAL A 63 8.29 1.16 8.56
C VAL A 63 7.83 2.49 9.14
N VAL A 64 7.95 3.59 8.38
CA VAL A 64 7.46 4.90 8.83
C VAL A 64 5.94 4.87 9.04
N ALA A 65 5.18 4.28 8.11
CA ALA A 65 3.73 4.11 8.25
C ALA A 65 3.38 3.27 9.50
N ALA A 66 4.09 2.15 9.72
CA ALA A 66 3.88 1.31 10.90
C ALA A 66 4.17 2.06 12.21
N LYS A 67 5.26 2.83 12.27
CA LYS A 67 5.58 3.67 13.43
C LYS A 67 4.54 4.76 13.65
N ALA A 68 4.05 5.40 12.59
CA ALA A 68 3.06 6.45 12.69
C ALA A 68 1.75 5.94 13.31
N LEU A 69 1.20 4.81 12.81
CA LEU A 69 -0.01 4.22 13.37
C LEU A 69 0.18 3.79 14.84
N VAL A 70 1.28 3.09 15.13
CA VAL A 70 1.55 2.60 16.49
C VAL A 70 1.75 3.76 17.47
N ASN A 71 2.48 4.80 17.07
CA ASN A 71 2.69 5.99 17.92
C ASN A 71 1.40 6.78 18.12
N TYR A 72 0.55 6.89 17.10
CA TYR A 72 -0.75 7.54 17.23
C TYR A 72 -1.63 6.85 18.28
N ILE A 73 -1.65 5.51 18.27
CA ILE A 73 -2.43 4.72 19.23
C ILE A 73 -1.80 4.73 20.62
N LYS A 74 -0.46 4.62 20.70
CA LYS A 74 0.29 4.62 21.96
C LYS A 74 0.21 5.96 22.70
N ASN A 75 0.35 7.07 21.96
CA ASN A 75 0.49 8.40 22.55
C ASN A 75 -0.82 9.20 22.54
N GLY A 76 -1.85 8.72 21.85
CA GLY A 76 -3.16 9.36 21.85
C GLY A 76 -3.85 9.22 23.22
N PRO A 77 -4.02 10.30 24.00
CA PRO A 77 -4.62 10.22 25.34
C PRO A 77 -6.05 9.66 25.29
N GLN A 78 -6.76 9.85 24.17
CA GLN A 78 -8.11 9.30 23.93
C GLN A 78 -8.15 7.77 23.82
N PHE A 79 -7.01 7.12 23.56
CA PHE A 79 -6.95 5.68 23.39
C PHE A 79 -6.67 4.94 24.69
N ASN A 80 -5.82 5.51 25.56
CA ASN A 80 -5.36 4.87 26.79
C ASN A 80 -4.95 3.40 26.54
N ALA A 81 -4.23 3.15 25.45
CA ALA A 81 -3.97 1.80 24.95
C ALA A 81 -2.92 1.09 25.83
N PRO A 82 -3.23 -0.10 26.40
CA PRO A 82 -2.25 -0.86 27.15
C PRO A 82 -1.14 -1.39 26.23
N ALA A 83 0.04 -1.64 26.80
CA ALA A 83 1.21 -2.09 26.04
C ALA A 83 0.94 -3.37 25.22
N ALA A 84 0.13 -4.30 25.73
CA ALA A 84 -0.29 -5.51 25.01
C ALA A 84 -1.03 -5.16 23.70
N CYS A 85 -2.04 -4.27 23.77
CA CYS A 85 -2.77 -3.80 22.59
C CYS A 85 -1.83 -3.14 21.57
N VAL A 86 -0.93 -2.26 22.03
CA VAL A 86 0.04 -1.58 21.15
C VAL A 86 0.95 -2.58 20.43
N ASN A 87 1.42 -3.61 21.14
CA ASN A 87 2.24 -4.67 20.57
C ASN A 87 1.46 -5.54 19.57
N ASP A 88 0.21 -5.89 19.87
CA ASP A 88 -0.59 -6.73 18.97
C ASP A 88 -0.91 -5.99 17.65
N ILE A 89 -1.20 -4.69 17.73
CA ILE A 89 -1.39 -3.83 16.54
C ILE A 89 -0.10 -3.75 15.75
N LYS A 90 1.03 -3.50 16.41
CA LYS A 90 2.34 -3.44 15.76
C LYS A 90 2.62 -4.74 15.00
N ASN A 91 2.48 -5.89 15.67
CA ASN A 91 2.78 -7.20 15.09
C ASN A 91 1.87 -7.51 13.90
N THR A 92 0.58 -7.23 14.03
CA THR A 92 -0.40 -7.46 12.97
C THR A 92 -0.15 -6.56 11.77
N TYR A 93 0.02 -5.26 11.99
CA TYR A 93 0.24 -4.32 10.91
C TYR A 93 1.57 -4.60 10.19
N CYS A 94 2.64 -4.86 10.92
CA CYS A 94 3.92 -5.29 10.33
C CYS A 94 3.78 -6.59 9.51
N SER A 95 3.01 -7.58 9.98
CA SER A 95 2.79 -8.83 9.23
C SER A 95 2.00 -8.62 7.93
N ILE A 96 1.20 -7.56 7.86
CA ILE A 96 0.49 -7.15 6.64
C ILE A 96 1.42 -6.43 5.69
N LEU A 97 2.23 -5.48 6.19
CA LEU A 97 3.12 -4.69 5.34
C LEU A 97 4.32 -5.51 4.82
N PHE A 98 4.73 -6.57 5.53
CA PHE A 98 5.91 -7.38 5.21
C PHE A 98 5.57 -8.86 5.05
N PRO A 99 4.87 -9.25 3.97
CA PRO A 99 4.60 -10.65 3.70
C PRO A 99 5.91 -11.42 3.40
N ARG A 100 5.94 -12.67 3.83
CA ARG A 100 7.09 -13.55 3.61
C ARG A 100 7.12 -14.01 2.16
N CYS A 101 8.32 -14.08 1.59
CA CYS A 101 8.57 -14.50 0.22
C CYS A 101 9.48 -15.73 0.21
N ASP A 102 9.06 -16.77 -0.49
CA ASP A 102 9.84 -17.98 -0.73
C ASP A 102 10.24 -18.02 -2.20
N SER A 103 11.52 -17.71 -2.47
CA SER A 103 12.04 -17.69 -3.84
C SER A 103 12.16 -19.07 -4.47
N LYS A 104 12.23 -20.15 -3.68
CA LYS A 104 12.31 -21.52 -4.21
C LYS A 104 10.95 -21.99 -4.72
N ARG A 105 9.88 -21.60 -4.03
CA ARG A 105 8.50 -21.91 -4.41
C ARG A 105 7.85 -20.84 -5.27
N ASN A 106 8.51 -19.69 -5.43
CA ASN A 106 7.95 -18.49 -6.03
C ASN A 106 6.63 -18.08 -5.35
N GLU A 107 6.58 -18.14 -4.02
CA GLU A 107 5.38 -17.91 -3.22
C GLU A 107 5.51 -16.71 -2.28
N VAL A 108 4.40 -16.00 -2.09
CA VAL A 108 4.19 -14.97 -1.07
C VAL A 108 3.16 -15.48 -0.08
N SER A 109 3.41 -15.27 1.21
CA SER A 109 2.50 -15.68 2.28
C SER A 109 2.36 -14.62 3.36
N PHE A 110 1.15 -14.46 3.87
CA PHE A 110 0.82 -13.57 4.97
C PHE A 110 0.66 -14.35 6.27
N ASN A 111 1.25 -13.85 7.35
CA ASN A 111 1.01 -14.38 8.69
C ASN A 111 -0.10 -13.59 9.39
N THR A 112 -1.32 -13.68 8.85
CA THR A 112 -2.47 -12.84 9.27
C THR A 112 -3.66 -13.66 9.77
N SER A 113 -3.44 -14.94 10.10
CA SER A 113 -4.47 -15.88 10.58
C SER A 113 -5.28 -15.34 11.76
N ASN A 114 -4.65 -14.53 12.61
CA ASN A 114 -5.26 -13.93 13.80
C ASN A 114 -5.60 -12.44 13.63
N CYS A 115 -5.64 -11.90 12.41
CA CYS A 115 -5.87 -10.47 12.19
C CYS A 115 -7.14 -9.96 12.90
N ILE A 116 -8.27 -10.68 12.77
CA ILE A 116 -9.56 -10.30 13.37
C ILE A 116 -9.47 -10.21 14.90
N ASN A 117 -8.70 -11.11 15.52
CA ASN A 117 -8.58 -11.19 16.98
C ASN A 117 -7.42 -10.37 17.54
N SER A 118 -6.57 -9.83 16.68
CA SER A 118 -5.31 -9.19 17.09
C SER A 118 -5.50 -8.01 18.03
N TYR A 119 -6.63 -7.33 17.97
CA TYR A 119 -6.91 -6.16 18.81
C TYR A 119 -8.06 -6.40 19.79
N ASN A 120 -8.36 -7.66 20.13
CA ASN A 120 -9.40 -7.99 21.11
C ASN A 120 -9.09 -7.41 22.50
N ASN A 121 -7.81 -7.30 22.84
CA ASN A 121 -7.31 -6.72 24.09
C ASN A 121 -7.24 -5.19 24.06
N CYS A 122 -7.62 -4.56 22.95
CA CYS A 122 -7.60 -3.11 22.82
C CYS A 122 -8.86 -2.45 23.41
N PRO A 123 -8.74 -1.21 23.92
CA PRO A 123 -9.88 -0.38 24.29
C PRO A 123 -10.82 -0.15 23.09
N ASP A 124 -12.10 0.09 23.36
CA ASP A 124 -13.11 0.29 22.32
C ASP A 124 -12.81 1.49 21.42
N SER A 125 -12.18 2.54 21.96
CA SER A 125 -11.73 3.70 21.18
C SER A 125 -10.72 3.32 20.09
N VAL A 126 -9.84 2.34 20.37
CA VAL A 126 -8.89 1.79 19.41
C VAL A 126 -9.59 0.85 18.43
N LYS A 127 -10.44 -0.05 18.93
CA LYS A 127 -11.22 -0.99 18.09
C LYS A 127 -12.08 -0.27 17.05
N LYS A 128 -12.60 0.92 17.37
CA LYS A 128 -13.41 1.75 16.45
C LYS A 128 -12.60 2.31 15.27
N ILE A 129 -11.33 2.66 15.48
CA ILE A 129 -10.50 3.29 14.44
C ILE A 129 -9.70 2.29 13.62
N LEU A 130 -9.33 1.15 14.20
CA LEU A 130 -8.43 0.18 13.57
C LEU A 130 -8.94 -0.35 12.22
N PRO A 131 -10.23 -0.65 12.02
CA PRO A 131 -10.74 -1.11 10.73
C PRO A 131 -10.49 -0.13 9.57
N SER A 132 -10.28 1.17 9.85
CA SER A 132 -9.89 2.16 8.84
C SER A 132 -8.43 2.04 8.40
N TYR A 133 -7.58 1.36 9.18
CA TYR A 133 -6.16 1.14 8.89
C TYR A 133 -5.81 -0.32 8.59
N ILE A 134 -6.56 -1.25 9.18
CA ILE A 134 -6.36 -2.70 9.11
C ILE A 134 -7.71 -3.33 8.80
N ASN A 135 -7.97 -3.63 7.53
CA ASN A 135 -9.17 -4.35 7.14
C ASN A 135 -8.85 -5.84 6.93
N CYS A 136 -9.17 -6.65 7.94
CA CYS A 136 -8.83 -8.08 7.95
C CYS A 136 -9.60 -8.92 6.91
N ASP A 137 -10.68 -8.39 6.34
CA ASP A 137 -11.53 -9.12 5.39
C ASP A 137 -10.95 -9.16 3.97
N VAL A 138 -10.11 -8.17 3.64
CA VAL A 138 -9.50 -8.01 2.31
C VAL A 138 -8.02 -8.37 2.28
N ILE A 139 -7.42 -8.70 3.42
CA ILE A 139 -6.05 -9.21 3.48
C ILE A 139 -6.01 -10.61 2.84
N PRO A 140 -5.10 -10.86 1.88
CA PRO A 140 -4.89 -12.18 1.32
C PRO A 140 -4.54 -13.20 2.40
N LYS A 141 -5.24 -14.35 2.40
CA LYS A 141 -4.99 -15.46 3.32
C LYS A 141 -4.28 -16.60 2.61
N GLY A 142 -3.26 -17.16 3.26
CA GLY A 142 -2.50 -18.29 2.75
C GLY A 142 -1.28 -17.91 1.92
N ALA A 143 -0.82 -18.85 1.10
CA ALA A 143 0.30 -18.71 0.19
C ALA A 143 -0.19 -18.69 -1.26
N PHE A 144 0.47 -17.91 -2.11
CA PHE A 144 0.14 -17.79 -3.53
C PHE A 144 1.37 -17.32 -4.31
N TYR A 145 1.37 -17.52 -5.63
CA TYR A 145 2.54 -17.21 -6.44
C TYR A 145 2.84 -15.70 -6.49
N LEU A 146 4.12 -15.30 -6.56
CA LEU A 146 4.49 -13.87 -6.64
C LEU A 146 3.88 -13.18 -7.87
N ASN A 147 3.74 -13.89 -8.99
CA ASN A 147 3.16 -13.37 -10.22
C ASN A 147 1.64 -13.62 -10.34
N ASP A 148 0.98 -13.99 -9.23
CA ASP A 148 -0.48 -14.11 -9.19
C ASP A 148 -1.13 -12.73 -9.26
N CYS A 149 -1.62 -12.38 -10.45
CA CYS A 149 -2.28 -11.11 -10.75
C CYS A 149 -3.78 -11.34 -10.87
N ILE A 150 -4.55 -10.65 -10.03
CA ILE A 150 -6.01 -10.79 -9.93
C ILE A 150 -6.71 -9.52 -10.37
N LYS A 151 -7.99 -9.66 -10.72
CA LYS A 151 -8.86 -8.49 -10.86
C LYS A 151 -8.96 -7.81 -9.49
N PRO A 152 -8.76 -6.48 -9.39
CA PRO A 152 -8.93 -5.78 -8.14
C PRO A 152 -10.36 -5.99 -7.63
N PRO A 153 -10.54 -6.25 -6.31
CA PRO A 153 -11.85 -6.17 -5.68
C PRO A 153 -12.52 -4.82 -6.00
N SER A 154 -13.86 -4.81 -5.95
CA SER A 154 -14.61 -3.56 -6.06
C SER A 154 -14.41 -2.73 -4.78
N PHE A 155 -13.32 -1.97 -4.74
CA PHE A 155 -13.10 -0.97 -3.71
C PHE A 155 -14.01 0.23 -3.98
N ASN A 156 -14.76 0.68 -2.99
CA ASN A 156 -15.45 1.96 -3.06
C ASN A 156 -14.49 3.08 -2.63
N LEU A 157 -13.46 3.33 -3.45
CA LEU A 157 -12.44 4.35 -3.17
C LEU A 157 -13.10 5.74 -3.18
N LYS A 158 -12.80 6.55 -2.16
CA LYS A 158 -13.44 7.87 -1.98
C LYS A 158 -12.55 9.02 -2.43
N ASN A 159 -11.24 8.81 -2.44
CA ASN A 159 -10.22 9.85 -2.60
C ASN A 159 -9.33 9.59 -3.82
N CYS A 160 -9.06 8.34 -4.16
CA CYS A 160 -8.39 7.95 -5.40
C CYS A 160 -9.40 7.56 -6.49
N PRO A 161 -9.06 7.77 -7.77
CA PRO A 161 -9.86 7.24 -8.87
C PRO A 161 -9.87 5.72 -8.82
N ASN A 162 -11.02 5.11 -9.16
CA ASN A 162 -11.10 3.66 -9.28
C ASN A 162 -10.14 3.17 -10.38
N PRO A 163 -9.42 2.06 -10.14
CA PRO A 163 -8.55 1.50 -11.16
C PRO A 163 -9.38 1.07 -12.39
N PRO A 164 -8.81 1.17 -13.61
CA PRO A 164 -9.47 0.69 -14.81
C PRO A 164 -9.84 -0.80 -14.67
N SER A 165 -11.02 -1.18 -15.19
CA SER A 165 -11.60 -2.53 -14.98
C SER A 165 -10.79 -3.68 -15.59
N ASN A 166 -9.85 -3.37 -16.49
CA ASN A 166 -8.97 -4.31 -17.19
C ASN A 166 -7.56 -4.39 -16.58
N VAL A 167 -7.25 -3.59 -15.57
CA VAL A 167 -5.96 -3.61 -14.90
C VAL A 167 -5.97 -4.67 -13.80
N LEU A 168 -4.98 -5.56 -13.82
CA LEU A 168 -4.79 -6.57 -12.77
C LEU A 168 -3.83 -6.04 -11.71
N ILE A 169 -4.03 -6.44 -10.46
CA ILE A 169 -3.13 -6.13 -9.36
C ILE A 169 -2.50 -7.42 -8.82
N PRO A 170 -1.28 -7.38 -8.27
CA PRO A 170 -0.73 -8.55 -7.60
C PRO A 170 -1.59 -8.90 -6.40
N ARG A 171 -1.88 -10.18 -6.21
CA ARG A 171 -2.73 -10.64 -5.12
C ARG A 171 -2.23 -10.19 -3.75
N TYR A 172 -0.92 -10.14 -3.53
CA TYR A 172 -0.35 -9.66 -2.26
C TYR A 172 -0.45 -8.15 -2.06
N LEU A 173 -0.77 -7.36 -3.09
CA LEU A 173 -0.97 -5.91 -3.01
C LEU A 173 -2.45 -5.52 -3.07
N THR A 174 -3.37 -6.46 -2.81
CA THR A 174 -4.81 -6.20 -2.79
C THR A 174 -5.20 -5.08 -1.83
N MET A 175 -4.44 -4.91 -0.74
CA MET A 175 -4.71 -3.89 0.28
C MET A 175 -4.22 -2.49 -0.10
N ASP A 176 -3.25 -2.37 -0.99
CA ASP A 176 -2.56 -1.10 -1.26
C ASP A 176 -3.52 0.02 -1.70
N PRO A 177 -4.46 -0.19 -2.64
CA PRO A 177 -5.38 0.87 -3.04
C PRO A 177 -6.23 1.39 -1.86
N LEU A 178 -6.68 0.48 -1.00
CA LEU A 178 -7.49 0.84 0.17
C LEU A 178 -6.66 1.57 1.23
N LEU A 179 -5.42 1.12 1.48
CA LEU A 179 -4.51 1.77 2.42
C LEU A 179 -4.15 3.19 1.97
N VAL A 180 -3.87 3.37 0.69
CA VAL A 180 -3.64 4.70 0.11
C VAL A 180 -4.88 5.57 0.26
N ASP A 181 -6.05 5.09 -0.17
CA ASP A 181 -7.30 5.86 -0.15
C ASP A 181 -7.74 6.31 1.24
N THR A 182 -7.63 5.41 2.22
CA THR A 182 -8.00 5.68 3.63
C THR A 182 -7.01 6.62 4.34
N SER A 183 -5.75 6.67 3.88
CA SER A 183 -4.75 7.57 4.45
C SER A 183 -4.92 9.04 4.00
N ILE A 184 -5.56 9.28 2.84
CA ILE A 184 -5.63 10.62 2.22
C ILE A 184 -6.28 11.67 3.13
N PRO A 185 -7.43 11.44 3.81
CA PRO A 185 -8.04 12.47 4.65
C PRO A 185 -7.12 12.95 5.78
N ASN A 186 -6.45 12.01 6.46
CA ASN A 186 -5.51 12.33 7.54
C ASN A 186 -4.27 13.05 7.02
N LEU A 187 -3.76 12.61 5.86
CA LEU A 187 -2.65 13.26 5.20
C LEU A 187 -3.00 14.70 4.76
N ARG A 188 -4.18 14.91 4.17
CA ARG A 188 -4.67 16.26 3.82
C ARG A 188 -4.72 17.15 5.05
N SER A 189 -5.32 16.66 6.15
CA SER A 189 -5.40 17.40 7.40
C SER A 189 -4.01 17.72 7.96
N PHE A 190 -3.09 16.77 7.96
CA PHE A 190 -1.71 16.98 8.38
C PHE A 190 -1.01 18.04 7.51
N MET A 191 -1.06 17.92 6.18
CA MET A 191 -0.41 18.91 5.31
C MET A 191 -1.02 20.30 5.45
N GLN A 192 -2.33 20.41 5.70
CA GLN A 192 -3.01 21.68 5.99
C GLN A 192 -2.51 22.31 7.30
N THR A 193 -2.32 21.53 8.37
CA THR A 193 -1.78 22.06 9.63
C THR A 193 -0.32 22.48 9.52
N GLN A 194 0.42 21.89 8.57
CA GLN A 194 1.77 22.33 8.21
C GLN A 194 1.78 23.58 7.28
N GLY A 195 0.62 24.15 6.95
CA GLY A 195 0.52 25.36 6.13
C GLY A 195 0.65 25.14 4.61
N ASN A 196 0.60 23.90 4.13
CA ASN A 196 0.67 23.63 2.69
C ASN A 196 -0.59 24.12 1.97
N ASN A 197 -0.41 24.69 0.79
CA ASN A 197 -1.54 25.17 -0.03
C ASN A 197 -2.33 24.00 -0.65
N LYS A 198 -3.57 24.26 -1.07
CA LYS A 198 -4.47 23.24 -1.63
C LYS A 198 -3.92 22.56 -2.90
N LEU A 199 -3.17 23.28 -3.74
CA LEU A 199 -2.60 22.74 -4.97
C LEU A 199 -1.48 21.75 -4.68
N CYS A 200 -0.58 22.09 -3.75
CA CYS A 200 0.47 21.20 -3.27
C CYS A 200 -0.14 19.91 -2.68
N ILE A 201 -1.13 20.06 -1.79
CA ILE A 201 -1.82 18.91 -1.18
C ILE A 201 -2.46 18.03 -2.26
N GLN A 202 -3.14 18.63 -3.24
CA GLN A 202 -3.77 17.86 -4.31
C GLN A 202 -2.73 17.17 -5.20
N SER A 203 -1.65 17.85 -5.57
CA SER A 203 -0.54 17.26 -6.34
C SER A 203 0.04 16.05 -5.63
N PHE A 204 0.22 16.12 -4.30
CA PHE A 204 0.72 15.00 -3.52
C PHE A 204 -0.28 13.84 -3.46
N VAL A 205 -1.58 14.12 -3.32
CA VAL A 205 -2.63 13.10 -3.38
C VAL A 205 -2.68 12.42 -4.76
N ASP A 206 -2.59 13.20 -5.83
CA ASP A 206 -2.56 12.67 -7.20
C ASP A 206 -1.34 11.76 -7.43
N PHE A 207 -0.19 12.12 -6.84
CA PHE A 207 1.01 11.28 -6.87
C PHE A 207 0.78 9.96 -6.12
N LEU A 208 0.21 9.99 -4.91
CA LEU A 208 -0.07 8.77 -4.13
C LEU A 208 -1.03 7.83 -4.84
N CYS A 209 -2.09 8.37 -5.45
CA CYS A 209 -3.03 7.55 -6.23
C CYS A 209 -2.36 6.99 -7.49
N ALA A 210 -1.46 7.75 -8.13
CA ALA A 210 -0.72 7.30 -9.30
C ALA A 210 0.33 6.22 -8.96
N ASP A 211 0.80 6.18 -7.71
CA ASP A 211 1.80 5.24 -7.19
C ASP A 211 1.23 3.82 -6.96
N ILE A 212 -0.09 3.66 -6.89
CA ILE A 212 -0.75 2.36 -6.73
C ILE A 212 -0.33 1.43 -7.88
N PRO A 213 0.41 0.34 -7.60
CA PRO A 213 1.01 -0.47 -8.63
C PRO A 213 0.02 -1.49 -9.21
N PHE A 214 0.29 -1.92 -10.43
CA PHE A 214 -0.49 -2.94 -11.13
C PHE A 214 0.40 -3.84 -11.98
N CYS A 215 -0.12 -4.98 -12.41
CA CYS A 215 0.65 -5.94 -13.19
C CYS A 215 0.81 -5.51 -14.65
N SER A 216 2.00 -5.78 -15.20
CA SER A 216 2.19 -5.85 -16.65
C SER A 216 1.36 -6.97 -17.27
N GLN A 217 1.13 -6.88 -18.59
CA GLN A 217 0.33 -7.87 -19.31
C GLN A 217 0.89 -9.31 -19.21
N ASP A 218 2.22 -9.45 -19.24
CA ASP A 218 2.94 -10.70 -19.08
C ASP A 218 3.13 -11.13 -17.61
N ARG A 219 2.66 -10.32 -16.65
CA ARG A 219 2.69 -10.57 -15.19
C ARG A 219 4.09 -10.72 -14.60
N THR A 220 5.12 -10.21 -15.28
CA THR A 220 6.50 -10.28 -14.80
C THR A 220 6.93 -9.01 -14.05
N MET A 221 6.23 -7.89 -14.29
CA MET A 221 6.59 -6.57 -13.78
C MET A 221 5.41 -5.90 -13.07
N LEU A 222 5.76 -5.11 -12.06
CA LEU A 222 4.91 -4.07 -11.51
C LEU A 222 5.09 -2.79 -12.28
N LEU A 223 3.96 -2.21 -12.62
CA LEU A 223 3.84 -0.96 -13.33
C LEU A 223 3.14 0.07 -12.44
N THR A 224 3.40 1.34 -12.72
CA THR A 224 2.78 2.48 -12.04
C THR A 224 2.61 3.64 -13.02
N THR A 225 1.75 4.59 -12.70
CA THR A 225 1.61 5.85 -13.48
C THR A 225 2.32 7.04 -12.82
N ALA A 226 2.91 6.79 -11.64
CA ALA A 226 3.82 7.70 -10.97
C ALA A 226 5.14 7.81 -11.73
N THR A 227 5.76 8.99 -11.66
CA THR A 227 7.08 9.26 -12.25
C THR A 227 7.95 10.04 -11.27
N THR A 228 9.27 10.01 -11.45
CA THR A 228 10.19 10.84 -10.66
C THR A 228 9.86 12.31 -10.80
N GLY A 229 9.50 12.76 -12.02
CA GLY A 229 9.10 14.14 -12.27
C GLY A 229 7.84 14.54 -11.51
N LYS A 230 6.80 13.67 -11.50
CA LYS A 230 5.60 13.90 -10.68
C LYS A 230 5.96 13.99 -9.19
N CYS A 231 6.78 13.06 -8.70
CA CYS A 231 7.26 13.06 -7.32
C CYS A 231 7.96 14.39 -6.97
N GLN A 232 8.96 14.80 -7.75
CA GLN A 232 9.70 16.04 -7.55
C GLN A 232 8.78 17.27 -7.58
N SER A 233 7.85 17.32 -8.54
CA SER A 233 6.90 18.42 -8.65
C SER A 233 5.90 18.51 -7.49
N SER A 234 5.62 17.39 -6.81
CA SER A 234 4.76 17.39 -5.63
C SER A 234 5.44 17.97 -4.38
N PHE A 235 6.78 18.06 -4.38
CA PHE A 235 7.57 18.61 -3.28
C PHE A 235 8.20 19.98 -3.59
N SER A 236 8.01 20.53 -4.80
CA SER A 236 8.60 21.80 -5.23
C SER A 236 7.60 22.97 -5.17
N TRP A 237 7.02 23.21 -3.98
CA TRP A 237 6.02 24.27 -3.74
C TRP A 237 6.41 25.19 -2.61
#